data_AF-E7ABI3-F1
#
_entry.id   AF-E7ABI3-F1
#
_cell.length_a   1.000
_cell.length_b   1.000
_cell.length_c   1.000
_cell.angle_alpha   90.00
_cell.angle_beta   90.00
_cell.angle_gamma   90.00
#
_symmetry.space_group_name_H-M   'P 1'
#
loop_
_entity.id
_entity.type
_entity.pdbx_description
1 polymer ?
#
loop_
_entity_poly.entity_id
_entity_poly.type
_entity_poly.pdbx_seq_one_letter_code
_entity_poly.pdbx_strand_id
1 'polypeptide(L)'
;MWVCRPPHLSPFNKPKTSIATHLEYKFILSLEGYDVASNLKWILSSNSIALMPPPKFESFFLESQLLPNVHYIPIKDDYSDVEAQLEFFSARPKDCLDIISNANAYVRAFSSPLEEWVAFLVLRKYFYKTGQIDISPLETSLFA
;
A
#
# COMPACT_ATOMS: atom_id res chain seq x y z
N MET A 1 -15.22 -9.44 22.14
CA MET A 1 -13.94 -9.57 21.42
C MET A 1 -12.81 -9.39 22.42
N TRP A 2 -12.27 -10.51 22.92
CA TRP A 2 -11.23 -10.52 23.95
C TRP A 2 -9.88 -10.26 23.29
N VAL A 3 -9.39 -9.02 23.37
CA VAL A 3 -7.98 -8.76 23.12
C VAL A 3 -7.28 -8.99 24.44
N CYS A 4 -6.62 -10.14 24.61
CA CYS A 4 -5.66 -10.34 25.69
C CYS A 4 -4.54 -9.31 25.53
N ARG A 5 -4.66 -8.16 26.21
CA ARG A 5 -3.61 -7.14 26.21
C ARG A 5 -2.61 -7.51 27.30
N PRO A 6 -1.37 -7.89 26.97
CA PRO A 6 -0.40 -8.19 27.99
C PRO A 6 -0.09 -6.92 28.82
N PRO A 7 -0.04 -7.01 30.17
CA PRO A 7 0.07 -5.84 31.05
C PRO A 7 1.27 -4.94 30.76
N HIS A 8 2.40 -5.53 30.33
CA HIS A 8 3.63 -4.81 30.02
C HIS A 8 3.52 -3.89 28.78
N LEU A 9 2.53 -4.09 27.90
CA LEU A 9 2.29 -3.23 26.74
C LEU A 9 1.32 -2.07 27.02
N SER A 10 0.72 -2.01 28.22
CA SER A 10 -0.21 -0.95 28.61
C SER A 10 0.32 0.47 28.37
N PRO A 11 1.60 0.81 28.66
CA PRO A 11 2.13 2.16 28.43
C PRO A 11 2.17 2.57 26.94
N PHE A 12 2.21 1.61 26.03
CA PHE A 12 2.27 1.84 24.58
C PHE A 12 0.88 1.92 23.94
N ASN A 13 -0.18 1.69 24.70
CA ASN A 13 -1.54 1.80 24.20
C ASN A 13 -1.91 3.28 24.03
N LYS A 14 -2.02 3.72 22.77
CA LYS A 14 -2.49 5.06 22.42
C LYS A 14 -3.92 4.98 21.87
N PRO A 15 -4.75 6.01 22.08
CA PRO A 15 -6.06 6.09 21.44
C PRO A 15 -5.89 6.09 19.92
N LYS A 16 -6.89 5.59 19.19
CA LYS A 16 -6.93 5.70 17.73
C LYS A 16 -6.99 7.17 17.34
N THR A 17 -6.30 7.52 16.25
CA THR A 17 -6.35 8.86 15.65
C THR A 17 -6.88 8.80 14.23
N SER A 18 -7.24 9.96 13.67
CA SER A 18 -7.78 10.07 12.32
C SER A 18 -6.68 10.01 11.27
N ILE A 19 -7.03 9.63 10.03
CA ILE A 19 -6.10 9.70 8.89
C ILE A 19 -5.61 11.15 8.70
N ALA A 20 -6.51 12.14 8.83
CA ALA A 20 -6.14 13.56 8.68
C ALA A 20 -5.02 13.97 9.65
N THR A 21 -5.06 13.51 10.90
CA THR A 21 -4.02 13.77 11.89
C THR A 21 -2.69 13.11 11.52
N HIS A 22 -2.70 11.92 10.92
CA HIS A 22 -1.47 11.29 10.43
C HIS A 22 -0.85 12.08 9.26
N LEU A 23 -1.67 12.65 8.39
CA LEU A 23 -1.24 13.39 7.21
C LEU A 23 -0.65 14.79 7.51
N GLU A 24 -0.65 15.22 8.78
CA GLU A 24 0.10 16.41 9.23
C GLU A 24 1.62 16.13 9.30
N TYR A 25 2.04 14.87 9.26
CA TYR A 25 3.44 14.44 9.37
C TYR A 25 4.05 14.14 7.99
N LYS A 26 5.31 14.51 7.79
CA LYS A 26 6.04 14.27 6.52
C LYS A 26 6.29 12.79 6.23
N PHE A 27 6.51 12.01 7.29
CA PHE A 27 6.98 10.63 7.24
C PHE A 27 6.03 9.77 8.08
N ILE A 28 5.52 8.67 7.50
CA ILE A 28 4.54 7.81 8.14
C ILE A 28 5.00 6.36 8.01
N LEU A 29 5.09 5.65 9.15
CA LEU A 29 5.41 4.22 9.17
C LEU A 29 4.25 3.40 8.60
N SER A 30 4.55 2.54 7.63
CA SER A 30 3.62 1.56 7.07
C SER A 30 4.19 0.16 7.31
N LEU A 31 3.67 -0.51 8.33
CA LEU A 31 4.19 -1.80 8.80
C LEU A 31 3.14 -2.88 8.51
N GLU A 32 3.57 -3.94 7.83
CA GLU A 32 2.74 -5.12 7.58
C GLU A 32 2.57 -5.93 8.87
N GLY A 33 1.37 -6.49 9.02
CA GLY A 33 1.03 -7.39 10.12
C GLY A 33 0.94 -8.82 9.62
N TYR A 34 -0.26 -9.40 9.77
CA TYR A 34 -0.59 -10.69 9.15
C TYR A 34 -0.93 -10.57 7.66
N ASP A 35 -1.11 -9.35 7.16
CA ASP A 35 -1.51 -9.02 5.81
C ASP A 35 -0.94 -7.61 5.46
N VAL A 36 -1.24 -7.12 4.26
CA VAL A 36 -0.87 -5.80 3.75
C VAL A 36 -1.20 -4.69 4.76
N ALA A 37 -0.32 -3.69 4.84
CA ALA A 37 -0.52 -2.55 5.70
C ALA A 37 -1.70 -1.69 5.20
N SER A 38 -2.79 -1.62 5.96
CA SER A 38 -4.00 -0.89 5.56
C SER A 38 -3.78 0.61 5.39
N ASN A 39 -2.67 1.15 5.90
CA ASN A 39 -2.34 2.56 5.76
C ASN A 39 -1.59 2.93 4.48
N LEU A 40 -1.00 1.95 3.79
CA LEU A 40 -0.08 2.21 2.68
C LEU A 40 -0.72 3.07 1.57
N LYS A 41 -1.92 2.69 1.12
CA LYS A 41 -2.61 3.33 -0.01
C LYS A 41 -2.87 4.82 0.20
N TRP A 42 -3.33 5.21 1.40
CA TRP A 42 -3.59 6.62 1.67
C TRP A 42 -2.34 7.43 2.00
N ILE A 43 -1.24 6.80 2.41
CA ILE A 43 0.06 7.47 2.50
C ILE A 43 0.55 7.78 1.08
N LEU A 44 0.57 6.77 0.21
CA LEU A 44 1.02 6.89 -1.18
C LEU A 44 0.17 7.85 -2.03
N SER A 45 -1.07 8.12 -1.62
CA SER A 45 -1.97 9.10 -2.27
C SER A 45 -1.88 10.51 -1.69
N SER A 46 -0.97 10.75 -0.74
CA SER A 46 -0.85 12.02 0.01
C SER A 46 0.48 12.72 -0.26
N ASN A 47 0.72 13.84 0.44
CA ASN A 47 2.01 14.53 0.48
C ASN A 47 2.96 14.01 1.58
N SER A 48 2.61 12.87 2.20
CA SER A 48 3.46 12.17 3.18
C SER A 48 4.18 11.01 2.52
N ILE A 49 5.33 10.61 3.06
CA ILE A 49 6.13 9.50 2.54
C ILE A 49 6.01 8.29 3.44
N ALA A 50 5.77 7.13 2.84
CA ALA A 50 5.76 5.85 3.54
C ALA A 50 7.18 5.43 3.90
N LEU A 51 7.41 5.12 5.18
CA LEU A 51 8.59 4.37 5.64
C LEU A 51 8.13 2.95 5.92
N MET A 52 8.65 2.00 5.16
CA MET A 52 8.21 0.61 5.24
C MET A 52 9.32 -0.37 4.86
N PRO A 53 9.32 -1.58 5.44
CA PRO A 53 10.09 -2.68 4.88
C PRO A 53 9.61 -3.01 3.45
N PRO A 54 10.41 -3.75 2.67
CA PRO A 54 9.95 -4.30 1.40
C PRO A 54 8.63 -5.07 1.59
N PRO A 55 7.60 -4.81 0.77
CA PRO A 55 6.31 -5.44 0.93
C PRO A 55 6.42 -6.96 0.76
N LYS A 56 5.78 -7.70 1.67
CA LYS A 56 5.79 -9.17 1.70
C LYS A 56 4.47 -9.76 1.22
N PHE A 57 3.39 -9.01 1.35
CA PHE A 57 2.05 -9.42 0.98
C PHE A 57 1.59 -8.70 -0.30
N GLU A 58 0.77 -9.38 -1.08
CA GLU A 58 0.28 -8.88 -2.37
C GLU A 58 -1.25 -8.78 -2.34
N SER A 59 -1.77 -7.67 -2.88
CA SER A 59 -3.17 -7.46 -3.19
C SER A 59 -3.34 -7.01 -4.64
N PHE A 60 -4.57 -6.67 -5.05
CA PHE A 60 -4.83 -6.06 -6.35
C PHE A 60 -4.09 -4.74 -6.59
N PHE A 61 -3.51 -4.15 -5.54
CA PHE A 61 -2.70 -2.94 -5.61
C PHE A 61 -1.24 -3.19 -6.03
N LEU A 62 -0.87 -4.45 -6.25
CA LEU A 62 0.42 -4.86 -6.80
C LEU A 62 1.61 -4.36 -5.99
N GLU A 63 1.57 -4.54 -4.66
CA GLU A 63 2.56 -4.05 -3.71
C GLU A 63 4.01 -4.42 -4.10
N SER A 64 4.21 -5.60 -4.69
CA SER A 64 5.50 -6.06 -5.24
C SER A 64 6.11 -5.13 -6.31
N GLN A 65 5.32 -4.28 -6.96
CA GLN A 65 5.80 -3.30 -7.94
C GLN A 65 6.26 -1.98 -7.30
N LEU A 66 6.09 -1.82 -5.98
CA LEU A 66 6.58 -0.65 -5.28
C LEU A 66 8.11 -0.68 -5.20
N LEU A 67 8.76 0.33 -5.80
CA LEU A 67 10.21 0.43 -5.87
C LEU A 67 10.77 1.26 -4.70
N PRO A 68 11.82 0.77 -4.01
CA PRO A 68 12.45 1.49 -2.92
C PRO A 68 13.12 2.78 -3.43
N ASN A 69 13.01 3.86 -2.65
CA ASN A 69 13.47 5.22 -2.99
C ASN A 69 12.82 5.82 -4.25
N VAL A 70 11.79 5.18 -4.79
CA VAL A 70 10.98 5.69 -5.90
C VAL A 70 9.55 5.92 -5.43
N HIS A 71 8.93 4.93 -4.77
CA HIS A 71 7.56 5.05 -4.26
C HIS A 71 7.51 5.20 -2.73
N TYR A 72 8.54 4.76 -2.01
CA TYR A 72 8.62 4.80 -0.55
C TYR A 72 10.08 4.83 -0.06
N ILE A 73 10.29 5.09 1.23
CA ILE A 73 11.60 4.98 1.88
C ILE A 73 11.73 3.59 2.52
N PRO A 74 12.68 2.75 2.08
CA PRO A 74 12.87 1.42 2.65
C PRO A 74 13.50 1.50 4.03
N ILE A 75 12.99 0.69 4.95
CA ILE A 75 13.59 0.43 6.28
C ILE A 75 13.82 -1.07 6.46
N LYS A 76 14.68 -1.45 7.40
CA LYS A 76 14.91 -2.84 7.76
C LYS A 76 13.73 -3.43 8.52
N ASP A 77 13.59 -4.75 8.44
CA ASP A 77 12.59 -5.53 9.18
C ASP A 77 12.72 -5.40 10.71
N ASP A 78 13.91 -5.10 11.22
CA ASP A 78 14.18 -4.87 12.65
C ASP A 78 14.04 -3.39 13.07
N TYR A 79 13.69 -2.52 12.11
CA TYR A 79 13.53 -1.07 12.29
C TYR A 79 14.77 -0.32 12.79
N SER A 80 15.95 -0.96 12.74
CA SER A 80 17.20 -0.40 13.29
C SER A 80 17.71 0.84 12.55
N ASP A 81 17.23 1.08 11.33
CA ASP A 81 17.66 2.18 10.47
C ASP A 81 16.62 3.30 10.31
N VAL A 82 15.49 3.25 11.03
CA VAL A 82 14.42 4.26 10.91
C VAL A 82 14.94 5.68 11.17
N GLU A 83 15.69 5.89 12.25
CA GLU A 83 16.23 7.21 12.61
C GLU A 83 17.20 7.73 11.55
N ALA A 84 18.11 6.86 11.07
CA ALA A 84 19.07 7.20 10.02
C ALA A 84 18.39 7.59 8.70
N GLN A 85 17.32 6.88 8.31
CA GLN A 85 16.53 7.20 7.12
C GLN A 85 15.82 8.55 7.26
N LEU A 86 15.22 8.83 8.44
CA LEU A 86 14.57 10.10 8.71
C LEU A 86 15.54 11.28 8.62
N GLU A 87 16.73 11.16 9.21
CA GLU A 87 17.77 12.19 9.13
C GLU A 87 18.23 12.42 7.68
N PHE A 88 18.50 11.33 6.95
CA PHE A 88 18.96 11.39 5.57
C PHE A 88 17.95 12.08 4.64
N PHE A 89 16.67 11.69 4.69
CA PHE A 89 15.64 12.26 3.83
C PHE A 89 15.14 13.64 4.28
N SER A 90 15.25 13.96 5.58
CA SER A 90 14.95 15.31 6.09
C SER A 90 15.88 16.37 5.50
N ALA A 91 17.14 16.00 5.19
CA ALA A 91 18.11 16.87 4.53
C ALA A 91 17.96 16.93 3.00
N ARG A 92 17.04 16.15 2.41
CA ARG A 92 16.91 15.97 0.95
C ARG A 92 15.46 16.20 0.48
N PRO A 93 14.94 17.43 0.58
CA PRO A 93 13.55 17.72 0.24
C PRO A 93 13.21 17.46 -1.24
N LYS A 94 14.16 17.60 -2.16
CA LYS A 94 13.94 17.34 -3.58
C LYS A 94 13.63 15.86 -3.83
N ASP A 95 14.46 14.97 -3.31
CA ASP A 95 14.27 13.51 -3.41
C ASP A 95 12.93 13.10 -2.79
N CYS A 96 12.56 13.70 -1.66
CA CYS A 96 11.26 13.49 -1.03
C CYS A 96 10.09 13.87 -1.94
N LEU A 97 10.17 15.00 -2.63
CA LEU A 97 9.13 15.42 -3.59
C LEU A 97 9.05 14.50 -4.80
N ASP A 98 10.18 13.99 -5.28
CA ASP A 98 10.22 13.02 -6.37
C ASP A 98 9.55 11.70 -5.94
N ILE A 99 9.83 11.22 -4.72
CA ILE A 99 9.17 10.03 -4.15
C ILE A 99 7.65 10.23 -4.06
N ILE A 100 7.20 11.36 -3.52
CA ILE A 100 5.77 11.69 -3.40
C ILE A 100 5.10 11.68 -4.79
N SER A 101 5.73 12.33 -5.77
CA SER A 101 5.20 12.42 -7.13
C SER A 101 5.02 11.04 -7.77
N ASN A 102 6.02 10.18 -7.64
CA ASN A 102 6.00 8.82 -8.17
C ASN A 102 4.98 7.94 -7.42
N ALA A 103 4.92 8.02 -6.09
CA ALA A 103 3.94 7.30 -5.27
C ALA A 103 2.50 7.68 -5.66
N ASN A 104 2.22 8.98 -5.78
CA ASN A 104 0.92 9.46 -6.20
C ASN A 104 0.60 9.02 -7.64
N ALA A 105 1.59 9.02 -8.54
CA ALA A 105 1.41 8.54 -9.92
C ALA A 105 1.05 7.05 -9.97
N TYR A 106 1.70 6.23 -9.14
CA TYR A 106 1.39 4.82 -8.98
C TYR A 106 -0.07 4.63 -8.53
N VAL A 107 -0.51 5.31 -7.46
CA VAL A 107 -1.89 5.19 -6.96
C VAL A 107 -2.92 5.64 -8.00
N ARG A 108 -2.64 6.70 -8.77
CA ARG A 108 -3.56 7.20 -9.80
C ARG A 108 -3.89 6.17 -10.88
N ALA A 109 -3.00 5.22 -11.18
CA ALA A 109 -3.28 4.16 -12.14
C ALA A 109 -4.51 3.31 -11.73
N PHE A 110 -4.69 3.13 -10.42
CA PHE A 110 -5.80 2.37 -9.83
C PHE A 110 -7.07 3.21 -9.66
N SER A 111 -7.03 4.52 -9.84
CA SER A 111 -8.24 5.37 -9.81
C SER A 111 -8.93 5.47 -11.18
N SER A 112 -8.48 4.69 -12.16
CA SER A 112 -9.04 4.72 -13.51
C SER A 112 -10.18 3.72 -13.67
N PRO A 113 -11.12 3.93 -14.62
CA PRO A 113 -12.18 2.95 -14.92
C PRO A 113 -11.65 1.56 -15.26
N LEU A 114 -10.36 1.44 -15.61
CA LEU A 114 -9.69 0.17 -15.86
C LEU A 114 -9.83 -0.81 -14.70
N GLU A 115 -9.79 -0.34 -13.44
CA GLU A 115 -9.97 -1.22 -12.28
C GLU A 115 -11.34 -1.91 -12.31
N GLU A 116 -12.40 -1.16 -12.60
CA GLU A 116 -13.76 -1.69 -12.75
C GLU A 116 -13.86 -2.69 -13.91
N TRP A 117 -13.25 -2.37 -15.05
CA TRP A 117 -13.22 -3.28 -16.21
C TRP A 117 -12.48 -4.58 -15.90
N VAL A 118 -11.33 -4.51 -15.22
CA VAL A 118 -10.56 -5.69 -14.80
C VAL A 118 -11.37 -6.52 -13.81
N ALA A 119 -12.00 -5.89 -12.81
CA ALA A 119 -12.86 -6.59 -11.86
C ALA A 119 -14.02 -7.30 -12.57
N PHE A 120 -14.67 -6.63 -13.53
CA PHE A 120 -15.73 -7.22 -14.35
C PHE A 120 -15.23 -8.40 -15.19
N LEU A 121 -14.05 -8.29 -15.81
CA LEU A 121 -13.43 -9.38 -16.57
C LEU A 121 -13.07 -10.57 -15.69
N VAL A 122 -12.59 -10.35 -14.46
CA VAL A 122 -12.33 -11.41 -13.48
C VAL A 122 -13.62 -12.15 -13.13
N LEU A 123 -14.71 -11.43 -12.84
CA LEU A 123 -16.02 -12.02 -12.56
C LEU A 123 -16.54 -12.82 -13.76
N ARG A 124 -16.44 -12.27 -14.97
CA ARG A 124 -16.85 -12.96 -16.19
C ARG A 124 -16.04 -14.23 -16.43
N LYS A 125 -14.72 -14.19 -16.24
CA LYS A 125 -13.85 -15.38 -16.32
C LYS A 125 -14.27 -16.43 -15.29
N TYR A 126 -14.59 -16.03 -14.06
CA TYR A 126 -15.07 -16.95 -13.03
C TYR A 126 -16.41 -17.61 -13.39
N PHE A 127 -17.40 -16.85 -13.86
CA PHE A 127 -18.70 -17.39 -14.27
C PHE A 127 -18.59 -18.34 -15.46
N TYR A 128 -17.71 -18.03 -16.41
CA TYR A 128 -17.40 -18.93 -17.51
C TYR A 128 -16.79 -20.24 -17.03
N LYS A 129 -15.73 -20.17 -16.21
CA LYS A 129 -15.04 -21.37 -15.69
C LYS A 129 -15.92 -22.22 -14.76
N THR A 130 -17.00 -21.67 -14.23
CA THR A 130 -18.00 -22.36 -13.39
C THR A 130 -19.28 -22.76 -14.15
N GLY A 131 -19.33 -22.55 -15.48
CA GLY A 131 -20.44 -22.99 -16.33
C GLY A 131 -21.74 -22.20 -16.16
N GLN A 132 -21.67 -20.98 -15.63
CA GLN A 132 -22.84 -20.12 -15.39
C GLN A 132 -23.20 -19.26 -16.61
N ILE A 133 -22.21 -18.93 -17.45
CA ILE A 133 -22.39 -18.13 -18.67
C ILE A 133 -21.53 -18.68 -19.81
N ASP A 134 -21.97 -18.43 -21.04
CA ASP A 134 -21.13 -18.51 -22.23
C ASP A 134 -20.34 -17.21 -22.43
N ILE A 135 -19.24 -17.28 -23.20
CA ILE A 135 -18.37 -16.14 -23.50
C ILE A 135 -18.32 -15.85 -25.00
N SER A 136 -18.02 -14.60 -25.33
CA SER A 136 -17.84 -14.16 -26.71
C SER A 136 -16.52 -14.69 -27.32
N PRO A 137 -16.38 -14.69 -28.66
CA PRO A 137 -15.12 -15.04 -29.31
C PRO A 137 -13.94 -14.17 -28.87
N LEU A 138 -14.16 -12.87 -28.61
CA LEU A 138 -13.13 -11.94 -28.12
C LEU A 138 -12.60 -12.37 -26.75
N GLU A 139 -13.48 -12.84 -25.88
CA GLU A 139 -13.13 -13.28 -24.53
C GLU A 139 -12.43 -14.64 -24.54
N THR A 140 -12.63 -15.44 -25.58
CA THR A 140 -11.98 -16.74 -25.70
C THR A 140 -10.47 -16.60 -25.73
N SER A 141 -9.93 -15.61 -26.44
CA SER A 141 -8.48 -15.32 -26.44
C SER A 141 -7.97 -14.70 -25.14
N LEU A 142 -8.84 -14.00 -24.38
CA LEU A 142 -8.47 -13.32 -23.14
C LEU A 142 -8.53 -14.27 -21.92
N PHE A 143 -9.43 -15.24 -21.94
CA PHE A 143 -9.67 -16.19 -20.84
C PHE A 143 -8.99 -17.55 -21.02
N ALA A 144 -8.35 -17.76 -22.18
CA ALA A 144 -7.50 -18.90 -22.48
C ALA A 144 -6.52 -19.19 -21.34
#